data_AF-A0A656GKI0-F1
#
_entry.id   AF-A0A656GKI0-F1
#
_cell.length_a   1.000
_cell.length_b   1.000
_cell.length_c   1.000
_cell.angle_alpha   90.00
_cell.angle_beta   90.00
_cell.angle_gamma   90.00
#
_symmetry.space_group_name_H-M   'P 1'
#
loop_
_entity.id
_entity.type
_entity.pdbx_description
1 polymer ?
#
loop_
_entity_poly.entity_id
_entity_poly.type
_entity_poly.pdbx_seq_one_letter_code
_entity_poly.pdbx_strand_id
1 'polypeptide(L)' 'EASPGSLPQGLYLSTKVPVGAPLPGASAYVLDDVLNPVGTQVAGELYIGGDSVALGYIGQPALTAERF' A
#
# COMPACT_ATOMS: atom_id res chain seq x y z
N GLU A 1 -15.86 -37.08 22.26
CA GLU A 1 -14.64 -36.70 21.50
C GLU A 1 -15.04 -35.80 20.35
N ALA A 2 -14.58 -34.54 20.37
CA ALA A 2 -14.63 -33.63 19.22
C ALA A 2 -13.40 -32.72 19.33
N SER A 3 -12.49 -32.84 18.37
CA SER A 3 -11.17 -32.20 18.39
C SER A 3 -11.27 -30.69 18.14
N PRO A 4 -10.70 -29.81 18.99
CA PRO A 4 -10.66 -28.37 18.76
C PRO A 4 -9.40 -28.04 17.96
N GLY A 5 -9.42 -28.21 16.64
CA GLY A 5 -8.23 -27.92 15.85
C GLY A 5 -8.43 -28.12 14.37
N SER A 6 -9.03 -27.12 13.70
CA SER A 6 -8.77 -26.75 12.30
C SER A 6 -9.73 -25.62 11.89
N LEU A 7 -9.51 -24.41 12.41
CA LEU A 7 -10.03 -23.22 11.73
C LEU A 7 -9.12 -22.95 10.53
N PRO A 8 -9.67 -22.65 9.33
CA PRO A 8 -8.87 -22.27 8.20
C PRO A 8 -8.15 -20.95 8.52
N GLN A 9 -6.82 -20.98 8.52
CA GLN A 9 -5.92 -19.83 8.71
C GLN A 9 -6.08 -18.76 7.60
N GLY A 10 -7.04 -18.89 6.68
CA GLY A 10 -7.15 -18.11 5.44
C GLY A 10 -8.14 -16.95 5.46
N LEU A 11 -8.92 -16.78 6.53
CA LEU A 11 -9.81 -15.63 6.69
C LEU A 11 -9.38 -14.84 7.91
N TYR A 12 -8.31 -14.06 7.75
CA TYR A 12 -8.11 -12.87 8.56
C TYR A 12 -9.30 -11.96 8.25
N LEU A 13 -10.44 -12.19 8.92
CA LEU A 13 -11.64 -11.34 8.87
C LEU A 13 -11.29 -10.03 9.58
N SER A 14 -10.40 -9.27 8.95
CA SER A 14 -10.22 -7.88 9.28
C SER A 14 -11.58 -7.24 9.07
N THR A 15 -12.09 -6.57 10.10
CA THR A 15 -13.32 -5.78 10.02
C THR A 15 -13.16 -4.54 9.11
N LYS A 16 -12.00 -4.41 8.44
CA LYS A 16 -11.69 -3.41 7.44
C LYS A 16 -11.64 -4.00 6.04
N VAL A 17 -12.39 -3.38 5.14
CA VAL A 17 -12.30 -3.64 3.70
C VAL A 17 -10.93 -3.19 3.19
N PRO A 18 -10.17 -4.04 2.48
CA PRO A 18 -8.89 -3.65 1.90
C PRO A 18 -9.09 -2.60 0.80
N VAL A 19 -8.09 -1.74 0.61
CA VAL A 19 -8.10 -0.72 -0.47
C VAL A 19 -8.08 -1.38 -1.86
N GLY A 20 -7.55 -2.60 -1.96
CA GLY A 20 -7.54 -3.41 -3.17
C GLY A 20 -6.18 -3.36 -3.89
N ALA A 21 -6.21 -3.55 -5.21
CA ALA A 21 -5.04 -3.54 -6.07
C ALA A 21 -4.95 -2.24 -6.89
N PRO A 22 -3.76 -1.85 -7.38
CA PRO A 22 -3.61 -0.70 -8.25
C PRO A 22 -4.44 -0.82 -9.53
N LEU A 23 -4.90 0.32 -10.05
CA LEU A 23 -5.52 0.39 -11.37
C LEU A 23 -4.48 0.10 -12.47
N PRO A 24 -4.90 -0.35 -13.67
CA PRO A 24 -4.00 -0.46 -14.81
C PRO A 24 -3.23 0.84 -15.08
N GLY A 25 -1.91 0.77 -15.26
CA GLY A 25 -1.04 1.93 -15.44
C GLY A 25 -0.62 2.63 -14.14
N ALA A 26 -1.24 2.31 -13.01
CA ALA A 26 -0.81 2.74 -11.69
C ALA A 26 0.04 1.67 -10.99
N SER A 27 0.94 2.11 -10.13
CA SER A 27 1.74 1.26 -9.24
C SER A 27 1.56 1.70 -7.81
N ALA A 28 1.62 0.75 -6.87
CA ALA A 28 1.59 1.04 -5.44
C ALA A 28 2.69 0.25 -4.73
N TYR A 29 3.45 0.94 -3.89
CA TYR A 29 4.55 0.38 -3.12
C TYR A 29 4.35 0.70 -1.65
N VAL A 30 4.63 -0.26 -0.78
CA VAL A 30 4.74 0.00 0.66
C VAL A 30 6.22 0.00 0.99
N LEU A 31 6.75 1.12 1.44
CA LEU A 31 8.18 1.35 1.65
C LEU A 31 8.51 1.62 3.13
N ASP A 32 9.75 1.34 3.51
CA ASP A 32 10.34 1.76 4.78
C ASP A 32 10.96 3.17 4.67
N ASP A 33 11.52 3.67 5.79
CA ASP A 33 12.11 5.01 5.91
C ASP A 33 13.31 5.25 4.98
N VAL A 34 13.89 4.18 4.42
CA VAL A 34 15.02 4.23 3.48
C VAL A 34 14.62 3.85 2.06
N LEU A 35 13.31 3.86 1.78
CA LEU A 35 12.68 3.64 0.46
C LEU A 35 12.84 2.21 -0.10
N ASN A 36 13.01 1.20 0.75
CA ASN A 36 12.97 -0.20 0.32
C ASN A 36 11.56 -0.78 0.46
N PRO A 37 11.12 -1.65 -0.47
CA PRO A 37 9.86 -2.37 -0.32
C PRO A 37 9.81 -3.19 0.96
N VAL A 38 8.77 -3.01 1.76
CA VAL A 38 8.56 -3.83 2.96
C VAL A 38 7.95 -5.18 2.61
N GLY A 39 8.23 -6.18 3.47
CA GLY A 39 7.65 -7.52 3.33
C GLY A 39 6.14 -7.55 3.53
N THR A 40 5.51 -8.64 3.09
CA THR A 40 4.07 -8.87 3.27
C THR A 40 3.68 -8.79 4.75
N GLN A 41 2.57 -8.09 5.05
CA GLN A 41 2.02 -7.88 6.40
C GLN A 41 2.86 -7.00 7.34
N VAL A 42 3.91 -6.35 6.83
CA VAL A 42 4.66 -5.32 7.57
C VAL A 42 4.06 -3.95 7.26
N ALA A 43 3.87 -3.12 8.28
CA ALA A 43 3.42 -1.74 8.08
C ALA A 43 4.56 -0.90 7.49
N GLY A 44 4.22 -0.03 6.55
CA GLY A 44 5.12 0.95 5.95
C GLY A 44 4.32 2.06 5.28
N GLU A 45 5.02 2.97 4.62
CA GLU A 45 4.41 4.11 3.93
C GLU A 45 4.00 3.73 2.52
N LEU A 46 2.79 4.13 2.11
CA LEU A 46 2.25 3.85 0.78
C LEU A 46 2.66 4.94 -0.22
N TYR A 47 3.40 4.55 -1.25
CA TYR A 47 3.78 5.38 -2.39
C TYR A 47 3.06 4.93 -3.65
N ILE A 48 2.56 5.90 -4.43
CA ILE A 48 1.82 5.65 -5.68
C ILE A 48 2.64 6.18 -6.86
N GLY A 49 2.74 5.37 -7.90
CA GLY A 49 3.48 5.68 -9.13
C GLY A 49 2.67 5.38 -10.39
N GLY A 50 3.29 5.64 -11.54
CA GLY A 50 2.71 5.35 -12.87
C GLY A 50 1.93 6.53 -13.46
N ASP A 51 1.08 6.22 -14.43
CA ASP A 51 0.42 7.23 -15.29
C ASP A 51 -0.61 8.09 -14.55
N SER A 52 -1.05 7.64 -13.37
CA SER A 52 -2.03 8.34 -12.53
C SER A 52 -1.41 9.42 -11.64
N VAL A 53 -0.09 9.62 -11.66
CA VAL A 53 0.57 10.62 -10.83
C VAL A 53 0.38 12.01 -11.44
N ALA A 54 -0.06 12.97 -10.61
CA ALA A 54 -0.24 14.35 -11.04
C ALA A 54 1.10 15.02 -11.37
N LEU A 55 1.07 16.11 -12.13
CA LEU A 55 2.26 16.91 -12.45
C LEU A 55 2.86 17.65 -11.23
N GLY A 56 2.16 17.64 -10.10
CA GLY A 56 2.53 18.36 -8.88
C GLY A 56 1.55 19.47 -8.52
N TYR A 57 1.99 20.30 -7.58
CA TYR A 57 1.22 21.44 -7.08
C TYR A 57 1.47 22.70 -7.92
N ILE A 58 0.39 23.31 -8.40
CA ILE A 58 0.44 24.52 -9.26
C ILE A 58 1.12 25.66 -8.49
N GLY A 59 2.18 26.21 -9.07
CA GLY A 59 2.93 27.34 -8.49
C GLY A 59 3.76 27.00 -7.25
N GLN A 60 3.89 25.72 -6.88
CA GLN A 60 4.61 25.28 -5.67
C GLN A 60 5.70 24.24 -5.99
N PRO A 61 6.76 24.61 -6.73
CA PRO A 61 7.77 23.66 -7.21
C PRO A 61 8.54 22.95 -6.07
N ALA A 62 8.81 23.63 -4.95
CA ALA A 62 9.48 23.01 -3.82
C ALA A 62 8.64 21.91 -3.16
N LEU A 63 7.33 22.14 -3.00
CA LEU A 63 6.42 21.16 -2.42
C LEU A 63 6.18 19.99 -3.39
N THR A 64 6.13 20.28 -4.70
CA THR A 64 6.11 19.23 -5.73
C THR A 64 7.33 18.32 -5.59
N ALA A 65 8.55 18.87 -5.53
CA ALA A 65 9.78 18.09 -5.41
C ALA A 65 9.92 17.31 -4.08
N GLU A 66 9.19 17.71 -3.04
CA GLU A 66 9.15 16.97 -1.76
C GLU A 66 8.21 15.76 -1.81
N ARG A 67 7.12 15.82 -2.61
CA ARG A 67 6.02 14.83 -2.58
C ARG A 67 5.90 13.97 -3.84
N PHE A 68 6.55 14.36 -4.93
CA PHE A 68 6.50 13.72 -6.24
C PHE A 68 7.90 13.37 -6.73
#